data_AF-A0A1B6HVC0-F1
#
_entry.id   AF-A0A1B6HVC0-F1
#
_cell.length_a   1.000
_cell.length_b   1.000
_cell.length_c   1.000
_cell.angle_alpha   90.00
_cell.angle_beta   90.00
_cell.angle_gamma   90.00
#
_symmetry.space_group_name_H-M   'P 1'
#
loop_
_entity.id
_entity.type
_entity.pdbx_description
1 polymer ?
#
loop_
_entity_poly.entity_id
_entity_poly.type
_entity_poly.pdbx_seq_one_letter_code
_entity_poly.pdbx_strand_id
1 'polypeptide(L)'
;CKEIYAGAQAFSEPETAAISNYVLANKANMKGYLTFHSYGQYILYPWGYDRKVPPDYMDLARVGYAMGEAMRKQGGHQYTVGNSATTLYSAAGGADDWAKGQAGVKYAYTVELPDTGRYGFILPATYIQPVAKEAFAAVRVLAQEVKNTP
;
A
#
# COMPACT_ATOMS: atom_id res chain seq x y z
N CYS A 1 -9.90 22.99 -8.05
CA CYS A 1 -10.38 22.05 -9.08
C CYS A 1 -9.26 21.19 -9.67
N LYS A 2 -8.27 20.73 -8.88
CA LYS A 2 -7.28 19.74 -9.33
C LYS A 2 -7.76 18.36 -8.89
N GLU A 3 -7.51 17.32 -9.69
CA GLU A 3 -7.78 15.92 -9.31
C GLU A 3 -7.07 15.52 -8.01
N ILE A 4 -5.89 16.11 -7.76
CA ILE A 4 -5.05 15.88 -6.58
C ILE A 4 -5.19 17.00 -5.54
N TYR A 5 -6.38 17.60 -5.40
CA TYR A 5 -6.61 18.62 -4.37
C TYR A 5 -6.54 17.99 -2.98
N ALA A 6 -5.66 18.51 -2.11
CA ALA A 6 -5.38 17.93 -0.80
C ALA A 6 -6.42 18.24 0.30
N GLY A 7 -7.48 18.97 -0.02
CA GLY A 7 -8.41 19.52 0.95
C GLY A 7 -7.91 20.83 1.59
N ALA A 8 -8.69 21.37 2.52
CA ALA A 8 -8.37 22.62 3.20
C ALA A 8 -7.28 22.45 4.28
N GLN A 9 -7.20 21.25 4.87
CA GLN A 9 -6.21 20.83 5.86
C GLN A 9 -6.14 19.29 5.90
N ALA A 10 -5.12 18.75 6.57
CA ALA A 10 -5.02 17.30 6.81
C ALA A 10 -6.29 16.78 7.52
N PHE A 11 -6.84 15.68 7.04
CA PHE A 11 -8.07 15.07 7.55
C PHE A 11 -9.31 15.98 7.53
N SER A 12 -9.39 16.90 6.56
CA SER A 12 -10.62 17.69 6.32
C SER A 12 -11.77 16.85 5.77
N GLU A 13 -11.47 15.76 5.05
CA GLU A 13 -12.48 14.84 4.53
C GLU A 13 -12.96 13.88 5.64
N PRO A 14 -14.28 13.73 5.86
CA PRO A 14 -14.81 12.91 6.96
C PRO A 14 -14.39 11.44 6.87
N GLU A 15 -14.21 10.90 5.67
CA GLU A 15 -13.75 9.53 5.42
C GLU A 15 -12.33 9.32 5.93
N THR A 16 -11.42 10.25 5.60
CA THR A 16 -10.02 10.18 6.04
C THR A 16 -9.90 10.42 7.54
N ALA A 17 -10.71 11.31 8.11
CA ALA A 17 -10.77 11.55 9.55
C ALA A 17 -11.23 10.30 10.31
N ALA A 18 -12.25 9.59 9.82
CA ALA A 18 -12.74 8.35 10.43
C ALA A 18 -11.65 7.25 10.46
N ILE A 19 -10.93 7.05 9.35
CA ILE A 19 -9.83 6.09 9.28
C ILE A 19 -8.70 6.49 10.24
N SER A 20 -8.32 7.77 10.24
CA SER A 20 -7.26 8.29 11.12
C SER A 20 -7.58 8.06 12.59
N ASN A 21 -8.81 8.39 13.01
CA ASN A 21 -9.29 8.17 14.37
C ASN A 21 -9.24 6.68 14.76
N TYR A 22 -9.69 5.79 13.88
CA TYR A 22 -9.64 4.35 14.14
C TYR A 22 -8.20 3.84 14.29
N VAL A 23 -7.30 4.23 13.38
CA VAL A 23 -5.90 3.82 13.43
C VAL A 23 -5.22 4.35 14.69
N LEU A 24 -5.41 5.62 15.04
CA LEU A 24 -4.84 6.21 16.26
C LEU A 24 -5.37 5.57 17.54
N ALA A 25 -6.65 5.22 17.59
CA ALA A 25 -7.26 4.51 18.73
C ALA A 25 -6.68 3.09 18.91
N ASN A 26 -6.22 2.46 17.83
CA ASN A 26 -5.73 1.08 17.82
C ASN A 26 -4.22 0.95 17.60
N LYS A 27 -3.47 2.06 17.53
CA LYS A 27 -2.08 2.08 17.06
C LYS A 27 -1.14 1.18 17.88
N ALA A 28 -1.42 0.97 19.16
CA ALA A 28 -0.63 0.09 20.02
C ALA A 28 -0.64 -1.38 19.54
N ASN A 29 -1.69 -1.80 18.85
CA ASN A 29 -1.87 -3.17 18.35
C ASN A 29 -1.76 -3.26 16.82
N MET A 30 -1.60 -2.14 16.12
CA MET A 30 -1.58 -2.10 14.66
C MET A 30 -0.14 -2.15 14.13
N LYS A 31 0.27 -3.33 13.65
CA LYS A 31 1.63 -3.56 13.12
C LYS A 31 1.69 -3.54 11.59
N GLY A 32 0.55 -3.69 10.92
CA GLY A 32 0.42 -3.67 9.46
C GLY A 32 -0.66 -2.72 8.97
N TYR A 33 -0.38 -1.99 7.89
CA TYR A 33 -1.29 -1.12 7.17
C TYR A 33 -1.16 -1.41 5.67
N LEU A 34 -2.26 -1.76 5.02
CA LEU A 34 -2.27 -2.12 3.60
C LEU A 34 -3.41 -1.36 2.92
N THR A 35 -3.09 -0.44 2.02
CA THR A 35 -4.06 0.26 1.18
C THR A 35 -4.01 -0.28 -0.24
N PHE A 36 -5.17 -0.57 -0.82
CA PHE A 36 -5.28 -1.11 -2.17
C PHE A 36 -5.78 -0.05 -3.13
N HIS A 37 -5.10 0.04 -4.26
CA HIS A 37 -5.37 0.93 -5.38
C HIS A 37 -5.27 0.13 -6.68
N SER A 38 -5.51 0.80 -7.80
CA SER A 38 -5.23 0.32 -9.14
C SER A 38 -4.93 1.54 -10.02
N TYR A 39 -4.14 1.47 -11.07
CA TYR A 39 -3.53 0.29 -11.67
C TYR A 39 -2.02 0.46 -11.80
N GLY A 40 -1.31 -0.62 -12.12
CA GLY A 40 0.12 -0.55 -12.46
C GLY A 40 0.95 -1.73 -11.99
N GLN A 41 0.39 -2.61 -11.16
CA GLN A 41 1.10 -3.76 -10.58
C GLN A 41 2.32 -3.34 -9.76
N TYR A 42 2.08 -2.52 -8.74
CA TYR A 42 3.11 -2.05 -7.80
C TYR A 42 2.83 -2.50 -6.37
N ILE A 43 3.89 -2.70 -5.61
CA ILE A 43 3.85 -2.79 -4.14
C ILE A 43 4.81 -1.73 -3.63
N LEU A 44 4.24 -0.64 -3.16
CA LEU A 44 4.97 0.55 -2.76
C LEU A 44 5.06 0.60 -1.24
N TYR A 45 6.24 0.95 -0.74
CA TYR A 45 6.44 1.28 0.67
C TYR A 45 6.87 2.75 0.82
N PRO A 46 6.66 3.36 2.00
CA PRO A 46 7.04 4.75 2.27
C PRO A 46 8.52 5.07 1.98
N TRP A 47 8.91 6.34 1.83
CA TRP A 47 8.04 7.51 1.75
C TRP A 47 7.57 7.80 0.32
N GLY A 48 6.33 8.24 0.17
CA GLY A 48 5.79 8.86 -1.04
C GLY A 48 6.04 10.36 -1.11
N TYR A 49 6.08 11.06 0.03
CA TYR A 49 6.20 12.53 0.04
C TYR A 49 7.58 13.07 -0.38
N ASP A 50 8.64 12.26 -0.31
CA ASP A 50 10.02 12.63 -0.64
C ASP A 50 10.79 11.38 -1.12
N ARG A 51 11.85 11.57 -1.91
CA ARG A 51 12.73 10.48 -2.43
C ARG A 51 13.69 9.97 -1.36
N LYS A 52 13.20 9.79 -0.15
CA LYS A 52 13.90 9.23 1.00
C LYS A 52 13.24 7.92 1.39
N VAL A 53 14.02 7.06 2.03
CA VAL A 53 13.53 5.79 2.56
C VAL A 53 13.47 5.83 4.09
N PRO A 54 12.54 5.10 4.73
CA PRO A 54 12.51 4.90 6.17
C PRO A 54 13.78 4.17 6.66
N PRO A 55 14.18 4.33 7.93
CA PRO A 55 15.33 3.61 8.48
C PRO A 55 15.23 2.07 8.35
N ASP A 56 14.02 1.51 8.39
CA ASP A 56 13.71 0.08 8.29
C ASP A 56 13.32 -0.37 6.86
N TYR A 57 13.69 0.39 5.83
CA TYR A 57 13.27 0.09 4.45
C TYR A 57 13.69 -1.30 3.95
N MET A 58 14.80 -1.86 4.46
CA MET A 58 15.24 -3.21 4.07
C MET A 58 14.22 -4.28 4.50
N ASP A 59 13.64 -4.14 5.70
CA ASP A 59 12.55 -5.00 6.17
C ASP A 59 11.32 -4.81 5.29
N LEU A 60 10.98 -3.55 4.99
CA LEU A 60 9.84 -3.24 4.14
C LEU A 60 9.97 -3.86 2.74
N ALA A 61 11.14 -3.71 2.12
CA ALA A 61 11.45 -4.25 0.81
C ALA A 61 11.39 -5.78 0.81
N ARG A 62 12.00 -6.46 1.81
CA ARG A 62 11.96 -7.92 1.93
C ARG A 62 10.53 -8.45 1.94
N VAL A 63 9.67 -7.86 2.76
CA VAL A 63 8.25 -8.27 2.89
C VAL A 63 7.46 -7.92 1.64
N GLY A 64 7.72 -6.75 1.04
CA GLY A 64 7.15 -6.36 -0.26
C GLY A 64 7.48 -7.35 -1.38
N TYR A 65 8.73 -7.79 -1.51
CA TYR A 65 9.14 -8.81 -2.47
C TYR A 65 8.47 -10.17 -2.19
N ALA A 66 8.34 -10.55 -0.92
CA ALA A 66 7.62 -11.76 -0.55
C ALA A 66 6.13 -11.70 -0.92
N MET A 67 5.48 -10.54 -0.74
CA MET A 67 4.11 -10.30 -1.20
C MET A 67 4.01 -10.43 -2.72
N GLY A 68 4.88 -9.74 -3.47
CA GLY A 68 4.89 -9.78 -4.94
C GLY A 68 5.10 -11.20 -5.49
N GLU A 69 6.01 -11.97 -4.90
CA GLU A 69 6.22 -13.38 -5.28
C GLU A 69 5.01 -14.27 -4.98
N ALA A 70 4.31 -14.03 -3.86
CA ALA A 70 3.09 -14.76 -3.54
C ALA A 70 1.95 -14.44 -4.52
N MET A 71 1.78 -13.16 -4.88
CA MET A 71 0.83 -12.72 -5.91
C MET A 71 1.14 -13.36 -7.26
N ARG A 72 2.41 -13.31 -7.69
CA ARG A 72 2.87 -13.91 -8.95
C ARG A 72 2.59 -15.41 -9.01
N LYS A 73 2.82 -16.15 -7.92
CA LYS A 73 2.50 -17.60 -7.85
C LYS A 73 1.00 -17.88 -7.94
N GLN A 74 0.16 -16.94 -7.50
CA GLN A 74 -1.28 -17.11 -7.44
C GLN A 74 -2.00 -16.81 -8.77
N GLY A 75 -1.54 -15.82 -9.54
CA GLY A 75 -2.21 -15.42 -10.79
C GLY A 75 -1.31 -14.90 -11.91
N GLY A 76 0.01 -14.93 -11.72
CA GLY A 76 0.99 -14.73 -12.79
C GLY A 76 1.42 -13.28 -13.04
N HIS A 77 0.72 -12.29 -12.49
CA HIS A 77 1.14 -10.89 -12.63
C HIS A 77 2.46 -10.63 -11.89
N GLN A 78 3.34 -9.86 -12.52
CA GLN A 78 4.60 -9.42 -11.92
C GLN A 78 4.41 -8.05 -11.29
N TYR A 79 4.78 -7.93 -10.02
CA TYR A 79 4.65 -6.69 -9.26
C TYR A 79 6.02 -6.04 -9.06
N THR A 80 6.13 -4.75 -9.39
CA THR A 80 7.31 -3.96 -9.08
C THR A 80 7.24 -3.49 -7.63
N VAL A 81 8.26 -3.82 -6.84
CA VAL A 81 8.34 -3.45 -5.43
C VAL A 81 9.36 -2.34 -5.23
N GLY A 82 9.01 -1.30 -4.48
CA GLY A 82 9.97 -0.24 -4.17
C GLY A 82 9.42 0.91 -3.35
N ASN A 83 10.28 1.91 -3.13
CA ASN A 83 9.88 3.14 -2.45
C ASN A 83 8.93 3.95 -3.35
N SER A 84 7.81 4.36 -2.79
CA SER A 84 6.71 5.04 -3.51
C SER A 84 7.21 6.22 -4.38
N ALA A 85 7.95 7.17 -3.80
CA ALA A 85 8.45 8.34 -4.52
C ALA A 85 9.44 8.02 -5.65
N THR A 86 10.33 7.04 -5.46
CA THR A 86 11.35 6.67 -6.45
C THR A 86 10.86 5.70 -7.53
N THR A 87 9.90 4.85 -7.20
CA THR A 87 9.39 3.79 -8.08
C THR A 87 8.23 4.27 -8.93
N LEU A 88 7.38 5.17 -8.40
CA LEU A 88 6.23 5.70 -9.11
C LEU A 88 6.38 7.21 -9.34
N TYR A 89 6.05 8.02 -8.34
CA TYR A 89 6.30 9.47 -8.30
C TYR A 89 6.10 9.99 -6.88
N SER A 90 6.61 11.19 -6.59
CA SER A 90 6.42 11.83 -5.28
C SER A 90 4.99 12.33 -5.09
N ALA A 91 4.35 11.90 -4.00
CA ALA A 91 3.00 12.26 -3.59
C ALA A 91 2.94 12.47 -2.07
N ALA A 92 2.55 13.66 -1.63
CA ALA A 92 2.39 13.98 -0.22
C ALA A 92 0.97 13.69 0.27
N GLY A 93 0.82 13.37 1.56
CA GLY A 93 -0.48 13.08 2.18
C GLY A 93 -0.98 11.64 2.00
N GLY A 94 -0.11 10.74 1.53
CA GLY A 94 -0.42 9.31 1.41
C GLY A 94 -0.73 8.65 2.75
N ALA A 95 -1.69 7.73 2.75
CA ALA A 95 -2.14 7.06 3.97
C ALA A 95 -1.10 6.08 4.53
N ASP A 96 -0.30 5.44 3.66
CA ASP A 96 0.84 4.60 4.01
C ASP A 96 1.95 5.38 4.71
N ASP A 97 2.31 6.55 4.18
CA ASP A 97 3.25 7.50 4.80
C ASP A 97 2.74 7.95 6.17
N TRP A 98 1.49 8.38 6.27
CA TRP A 98 0.92 8.80 7.55
C TRP A 98 0.87 7.65 8.57
N ALA A 99 0.44 6.45 8.14
CA ALA A 99 0.36 5.28 9.02
C ALA A 99 1.75 4.92 9.58
N LYS A 100 2.79 4.95 8.76
CA LYS A 100 4.16 4.68 9.22
C LYS A 100 4.74 5.81 10.07
N GLY A 101 4.68 7.04 9.58
CA GLY A 101 5.37 8.18 10.16
C GLY A 101 4.69 8.78 11.39
N GLN A 102 3.36 8.80 11.42
CA GLN A 102 2.59 9.43 12.50
C GLN A 102 1.91 8.41 13.42
N ALA A 103 1.33 7.34 12.85
CA ALA A 103 0.70 6.29 13.66
C ALA A 103 1.68 5.22 14.18
N GLY A 104 2.91 5.17 13.63
CA GLY A 104 3.96 4.25 14.08
C GLY A 104 3.78 2.81 13.59
N VAL A 105 2.97 2.58 12.56
CA VAL A 105 2.76 1.25 11.98
C VAL A 105 4.02 0.80 11.24
N LYS A 106 4.63 -0.31 11.66
CA LYS A 106 5.90 -0.79 11.08
C LYS A 106 5.77 -1.12 9.59
N TYR A 107 4.82 -1.99 9.25
CA TYR A 107 4.66 -2.52 7.89
C TYR A 107 3.52 -1.79 7.17
N ALA A 108 3.84 -0.72 6.45
CA ALA A 108 2.87 0.08 5.69
C ALA A 108 3.14 -0.04 4.18
N TYR A 109 2.09 -0.31 3.39
CA TYR A 109 2.20 -0.48 1.95
C TYR A 109 0.99 0.05 1.19
N THR A 110 1.26 0.52 -0.02
CA THR A 110 0.26 0.72 -1.07
C THR A 110 0.42 -0.38 -2.13
N VAL A 111 -0.67 -1.05 -2.50
CA VAL A 111 -0.67 -2.04 -3.58
C VAL A 111 -1.49 -1.52 -4.75
N GLU A 112 -0.83 -1.29 -5.89
CA GLU A 112 -1.48 -0.98 -7.16
C GLU A 112 -1.77 -2.28 -7.91
N LEU A 113 -3.05 -2.64 -8.02
CA LEU A 113 -3.51 -3.86 -8.67
C LEU A 113 -3.39 -3.80 -10.21
N PRO A 114 -3.67 -4.90 -10.94
CA PRO A 114 -3.63 -4.92 -12.39
C PRO A 114 -4.66 -3.97 -13.04
N ASP A 115 -4.50 -3.66 -14.31
CA ASP A 115 -3.41 -4.10 -15.18
C ASP A 115 -2.26 -3.09 -15.26
N THR A 116 -1.49 -3.08 -16.35
CA THR A 116 -0.40 -2.13 -16.59
C THR A 116 -0.78 -1.03 -17.60
N GLY A 117 -2.07 -0.84 -17.86
CA GLY A 117 -2.60 0.26 -18.68
C GLY A 117 -3.37 -0.14 -19.93
N ARG A 118 -3.60 -1.44 -20.19
CA ARG A 118 -4.43 -1.87 -21.34
C ARG A 118 -5.91 -1.56 -21.08
N TYR A 119 -6.40 -1.85 -19.88
CA TYR A 119 -7.74 -1.57 -19.40
C TYR A 119 -7.73 -0.49 -18.32
N GLY A 120 -6.65 -0.41 -17.54
CA GLY A 120 -6.51 0.53 -16.43
C GLY A 120 -7.65 0.39 -15.43
N PHE A 121 -8.36 1.48 -15.16
CA PHE A 121 -9.48 1.52 -14.21
C PHE A 121 -10.73 0.76 -14.68
N ILE A 122 -10.85 0.43 -15.98
CA ILE A 122 -12.02 -0.26 -16.55
C ILE A 122 -11.66 -1.73 -16.83
N LEU A 123 -11.01 -2.38 -15.85
CA LEU A 123 -10.60 -3.78 -15.93
C LEU A 123 -11.85 -4.70 -16.09
N PRO A 124 -11.89 -5.64 -17.05
CA PRO A 124 -13.05 -6.50 -17.25
C PRO A 124 -13.40 -7.31 -16.00
N ALA A 125 -14.70 -7.47 -15.74
CA ALA A 125 -15.19 -8.16 -14.54
C ALA A 125 -14.67 -9.61 -14.39
N THR A 126 -14.26 -10.26 -15.48
CA THR A 126 -13.62 -11.59 -15.48
C THR A 126 -12.31 -11.62 -14.69
N TYR A 127 -11.65 -10.47 -14.47
CA TYR A 127 -10.43 -10.36 -13.69
C TYR A 127 -10.66 -10.17 -12.19
N ILE A 128 -11.88 -9.85 -11.74
CA ILE A 128 -12.17 -9.57 -10.32
C ILE A 128 -11.71 -10.73 -9.42
N GLN A 129 -12.18 -11.94 -9.72
CA GLN A 129 -11.87 -13.13 -8.90
C GLN A 129 -10.39 -13.53 -8.96
N PRO A 130 -9.73 -13.58 -10.15
CA PRO A 130 -8.28 -13.80 -10.23
C PRO A 130 -7.46 -12.78 -9.42
N VAL A 131 -7.71 -11.48 -9.62
CA VAL A 131 -6.96 -10.41 -8.95
C VAL A 131 -7.20 -10.41 -7.44
N ALA A 132 -8.42 -10.68 -6.99
CA ALA A 132 -8.73 -10.80 -5.56
C ALA A 132 -7.94 -11.94 -4.90
N LYS A 133 -7.75 -13.08 -5.59
CA LYS A 133 -6.94 -14.20 -5.07
C LYS A 133 -5.47 -13.80 -4.92
N GLU A 134 -4.92 -13.08 -5.90
CA GLU A 134 -3.56 -12.53 -5.82
C GLU A 134 -3.42 -11.56 -4.66
N ALA A 135 -4.30 -10.55 -4.56
CA ALA A 135 -4.32 -9.60 -3.45
C ALA A 135 -4.39 -10.31 -2.09
N PHE A 136 -5.22 -11.34 -1.96
CA PHE A 136 -5.31 -12.13 -0.73
C PHE A 136 -4.02 -12.89 -0.40
N ALA A 137 -3.25 -13.33 -1.40
CA ALA A 137 -1.95 -13.93 -1.18
C ALA A 137 -0.95 -12.94 -0.54
N ALA A 138 -0.95 -11.67 -0.98
CA ALA A 138 -0.16 -10.61 -0.35
C ALA A 138 -0.62 -10.34 1.10
N VAL A 139 -1.93 -10.25 1.34
CA VAL A 139 -2.50 -10.09 2.70
C VAL A 139 -1.99 -11.20 3.64
N ARG A 140 -1.98 -12.46 3.17
CA ARG A 140 -1.50 -13.59 3.97
C ARG A 140 -0.02 -13.49 4.32
N VAL A 141 0.83 -13.03 3.39
CA VAL A 141 2.25 -12.82 3.64
C VAL A 141 2.45 -11.75 4.72
N LEU A 142 1.77 -10.60 4.58
CA LEU A 142 1.86 -9.52 5.57
C LEU A 142 1.34 -9.97 6.94
N ALA A 143 0.20 -10.67 6.99
CA ALA A 143 -0.35 -11.18 8.23
C ALA A 143 0.61 -12.15 8.96
N GLN A 144 1.30 -13.01 8.20
CA GLN A 144 2.29 -13.93 8.76
C GLN A 144 3.54 -13.20 9.28
N GLU A 145 4.00 -12.17 8.57
CA GLU A 145 5.10 -11.31 9.00
C GLU A 145 4.75 -10.56 10.30
N VAL A 146 3.57 -9.96 10.36
CA VAL A 146 3.05 -9.27 11.55
C VAL A 146 2.95 -10.22 12.74
N LYS A 147 2.46 -11.45 12.53
CA LYS A 147 2.37 -12.47 13.59
C LYS A 147 3.74 -12.87 14.16
N ASN A 148 4.78 -12.87 13.33
CA ASN A 148 6.13 -13.26 13.73
C ASN A 148 6.94 -12.10 14.31
N THR A 149 6.43 -10.87 14.22
CA THR A 149 7.09 -9.69 14.77
C THR A 149 6.58 -9.48 16.21
N PRO A 150 7.47 -9.49 17.21
CA PRO A 150 7.10 -9.32 18.62
C PRO A 150 6.33 -8.02 18.87
#